data_AF-Q1GLU0-F1
#
_entry.id   AF-Q1GLU0-F1
#
_cell.length_a   1.000
_cell.length_b   1.000
_cell.length_c   1.000
_cell.angle_alpha   90.00
_cell.angle_beta   90.00
_cell.angle_gamma   90.00
#
_symmetry.space_group_name_H-M   'P 1'
#
loop_
_entity.id
_entity.type
_entity.pdbx_description
1 polymer ?
#
loop_
_entity_poly.entity_id
_entity_poly.type
_entity_poly.pdbx_seq_one_letter_code
_entity_poly.pdbx_strand_id
1 'polypeptide(L)'
;MNQGMGPTESTISEHTRKAYATDWAHYTRWCRLNGHPTLPPSVAHIENYLTDLSRSSQLASSSLRRRRAGIVWNYRQRGFDLEIQSTPLPDTVTALPTHQVQRPATKEAITPQEMRAMLATLPYDLRGLRDRAMLLVGYIGGLRRSEIIGLDASPDRSDDSMGGLEFRDNFLRVTIEARTEVRTVTLHRGTSAQTCPVHSVQQWLHFAKIEAGPVFVRTSRDGKRALSARLNDRHIPRLIKSTVLRSGIRADLPENERLALFSGQSLRVASAKLATADNRVDLNLTRALGF
;
A
#
# COMPACT_ATOMS: atom_id res chain seq x y z
N MET A 1 -33.56 14.35 31.55
CA MET A 1 -32.57 15.03 30.70
C MET A 1 -31.17 14.65 31.17
N ASN A 2 -30.50 13.70 30.52
CA ASN A 2 -29.13 13.94 30.07
C ASN A 2 -28.80 12.92 28.97
N GLN A 3 -28.16 13.44 27.92
CA GLN A 3 -28.01 12.86 26.60
C GLN A 3 -27.20 11.56 26.63
N GLY A 4 -27.76 10.50 26.06
CA GLY A 4 -27.01 9.30 25.70
C GLY A 4 -26.07 9.64 24.55
N MET A 5 -24.80 9.86 24.86
CA MET A 5 -23.73 10.02 23.91
C MET A 5 -23.60 8.72 23.10
N GLY A 6 -24.09 8.73 21.87
CA GLY A 6 -24.07 7.57 20.98
C GLY A 6 -22.62 7.19 20.58
N PRO A 7 -22.26 5.90 20.57
CA PRO A 7 -21.03 5.45 19.91
C PRO A 7 -21.29 5.46 18.38
N THR A 8 -20.39 5.80 17.45
CA THR A 8 -18.93 5.92 17.42
C THR A 8 -18.57 6.64 16.11
N GLU A 9 -17.69 7.63 16.15
CA GLU A 9 -17.05 8.16 14.95
C GLU A 9 -16.26 7.04 14.23
N SER A 10 -16.31 7.07 12.90
CA SER A 10 -16.03 5.93 12.01
C SER A 10 -14.67 5.24 12.21
N THR A 11 -14.70 3.96 12.59
CA THR A 11 -13.53 3.07 12.76
C THR A 11 -12.89 2.61 11.43
N ILE A 12 -13.14 3.23 10.27
CA ILE A 12 -12.64 2.78 8.94
C ILE A 12 -11.55 3.71 8.37
N SER A 13 -10.58 3.15 7.63
CA SER A 13 -9.38 3.90 7.20
C SER A 13 -9.74 4.93 6.17
N GLU A 14 -8.96 6.01 6.06
CA GLU A 14 -9.25 7.03 5.06
C GLU A 14 -9.27 6.44 3.64
N HIS A 15 -8.41 5.44 3.38
CA HIS A 15 -8.41 4.68 2.13
C HIS A 15 -9.70 3.84 1.96
N THR A 16 -10.14 3.13 3.00
CA THR A 16 -11.39 2.36 2.98
C THR A 16 -12.60 3.29 2.78
N ARG A 17 -12.62 4.45 3.43
CA ARG A 17 -13.65 5.48 3.28
C ARG A 17 -13.73 6.00 1.84
N LYS A 18 -12.59 6.33 1.24
CA LYS A 18 -12.51 6.75 -0.18
C LYS A 18 -12.97 5.63 -1.14
N ALA A 19 -12.59 4.39 -0.87
CA ALA A 19 -13.05 3.24 -1.66
C ALA A 19 -14.57 3.05 -1.56
N TYR A 20 -15.14 3.11 -0.35
CA TYR A 20 -16.58 2.99 -0.12
C TYR A 20 -17.37 4.15 -0.73
N ALA A 21 -16.84 5.36 -0.71
CA ALA A 21 -17.46 6.50 -1.40
C ALA A 21 -17.51 6.28 -2.93
N THR A 22 -16.45 5.72 -3.52
CA THR A 22 -16.40 5.38 -4.95
C THR A 22 -17.37 4.24 -5.29
N ASP A 23 -17.42 3.21 -4.44
CA ASP A 23 -18.32 2.07 -4.59
C ASP A 23 -19.79 2.53 -4.52
N TRP A 24 -20.12 3.46 -3.61
CA TRP A 24 -21.44 4.09 -3.52
C TRP A 24 -21.80 4.90 -4.77
N ALA A 25 -20.90 5.77 -5.23
CA ALA A 25 -21.15 6.59 -6.42
C ALA A 25 -21.42 5.75 -7.68
N HIS A 26 -20.78 4.58 -7.78
CA HIS A 26 -21.03 3.67 -8.88
C HIS A 26 -22.38 2.96 -8.78
N TYR A 27 -22.75 2.51 -7.58
CA TYR A 27 -24.06 1.92 -7.33
C TYR A 27 -25.19 2.92 -7.61
N THR A 28 -25.11 4.14 -7.08
CA THR A 28 -26.15 5.16 -7.30
C THR A 28 -26.26 5.56 -8.77
N ARG A 29 -25.14 5.59 -9.50
CA ARG A 29 -25.16 5.77 -10.96
C ARG A 29 -25.89 4.62 -11.66
N TRP A 30 -25.62 3.36 -11.29
CA TRP A 30 -26.31 2.21 -11.87
C TRP A 30 -27.81 2.24 -11.56
N CYS A 31 -28.20 2.57 -10.33
CA CYS A 31 -29.62 2.73 -9.97
C CYS A 31 -30.31 3.77 -10.86
N ARG A 32 -29.67 4.94 -11.04
CA ARG A 32 -30.21 6.00 -11.91
C ARG A 32 -30.36 5.57 -13.36
N LEU A 33 -29.40 4.80 -13.90
CA LEU A 33 -29.45 4.32 -15.28
C LEU A 33 -30.53 3.26 -15.52
N ASN A 34 -30.85 2.46 -14.48
CA ASN A 34 -31.85 1.39 -14.57
C ASN A 34 -33.22 1.82 -13.99
N GLY A 35 -33.42 3.10 -13.68
CA GLY A 35 -34.69 3.61 -13.15
C GLY A 35 -35.03 3.14 -11.73
N HIS A 36 -34.05 2.64 -10.97
CA HIS A 36 -34.24 2.20 -9.59
C HIS A 36 -34.00 3.34 -8.59
N PRO A 37 -34.85 3.52 -7.57
CA PRO A 37 -34.56 4.43 -6.47
C PRO A 37 -33.40 3.90 -5.63
N THR A 38 -32.52 4.80 -5.17
CA THR A 38 -31.39 4.46 -4.30
C THR A 38 -31.80 4.31 -2.84
N LEU A 39 -32.92 4.94 -2.47
CA LEU A 39 -33.53 4.93 -1.14
C LEU A 39 -35.05 4.72 -1.29
N PRO A 40 -35.71 3.89 -0.46
CA PRO A 40 -35.13 3.04 0.60
C PRO A 40 -34.22 1.94 0.03
N PRO A 41 -33.38 1.32 0.86
CA PRO A 41 -32.54 0.22 0.43
C PRO A 41 -33.37 -0.97 -0.05
N SER A 42 -32.89 -1.63 -1.11
CA SER A 42 -33.50 -2.84 -1.66
C SER A 42 -32.42 -3.87 -1.90
N VAL A 43 -32.53 -5.03 -1.22
CA VAL A 43 -31.59 -6.15 -1.41
C VAL A 43 -31.58 -6.59 -2.87
N ALA A 44 -32.76 -6.66 -3.51
CA ALA A 44 -32.89 -7.02 -4.92
C ALA A 44 -32.14 -6.05 -5.86
N HIS A 45 -32.19 -4.73 -5.62
CA HIS A 45 -31.45 -3.77 -6.43
C HIS A 45 -29.93 -3.93 -6.28
N ILE A 46 -29.46 -4.24 -5.06
CA ILE A 46 -28.04 -4.47 -4.79
C ILE A 46 -27.56 -5.77 -5.45
N GLU A 47 -28.36 -6.84 -5.41
CA GLU A 47 -28.05 -8.11 -6.07
C GLU A 47 -28.04 -8.00 -7.59
N ASN A 48 -29.04 -7.31 -8.17
CA ASN A 48 -29.08 -7.00 -9.61
C ASN A 48 -27.86 -6.18 -10.03
N TYR A 49 -27.50 -5.16 -9.26
CA TYR A 49 -26.29 -4.37 -9.49
C TYR A 49 -25.02 -5.22 -9.50
N LEU A 50 -24.85 -6.11 -8.50
CA LEU A 50 -23.66 -6.96 -8.41
C LEU A 50 -23.61 -7.99 -9.55
N THR A 51 -24.77 -8.46 -10.02
CA THR A 51 -24.91 -9.38 -11.15
C THR A 51 -24.61 -8.70 -12.49
N ASP A 52 -25.14 -7.50 -12.71
CA ASP A 52 -24.81 -6.72 -13.90
C ASP A 52 -23.34 -6.34 -13.92
N LEU A 53 -22.79 -6.02 -12.76
CA LEU A 53 -21.38 -5.69 -12.62
C LEU A 53 -20.49 -6.90 -12.92
N SER A 54 -20.84 -8.11 -12.45
CA SER A 54 -20.06 -9.31 -12.76
C SER A 54 -20.11 -9.68 -14.25
N ARG A 55 -21.21 -9.38 -14.94
CA ARG A 55 -21.35 -9.60 -16.39
C ARG A 55 -20.60 -8.55 -17.22
N SER A 56 -20.72 -7.28 -16.84
CA SER A 56 -20.16 -6.14 -17.59
C SER A 56 -18.69 -5.86 -17.30
N SER A 57 -18.16 -6.37 -16.18
CA SER A 57 -16.78 -6.17 -15.79
C SER A 57 -16.13 -7.48 -15.36
N GLN A 58 -14.92 -7.75 -15.85
CA GLN A 58 -14.09 -8.89 -15.42
C GLN A 58 -13.52 -8.69 -14.00
N LEU A 59 -14.34 -8.21 -13.06
CA LEU A 59 -13.93 -7.97 -11.68
C LEU A 59 -13.78 -9.31 -10.94
N ALA A 60 -12.66 -9.48 -10.24
CA ALA A 60 -12.47 -10.60 -9.34
C ALA A 60 -13.52 -10.61 -8.22
N SER A 61 -13.89 -11.81 -7.72
CA SER A 61 -14.91 -11.98 -6.67
C SER A 61 -14.60 -11.22 -5.37
N SER A 62 -13.32 -10.97 -5.07
CA SER A 62 -12.89 -10.11 -3.95
C SER A 62 -13.31 -8.65 -4.11
N SER A 63 -13.31 -8.14 -5.35
CA SER A 63 -13.75 -6.78 -5.67
C SER A 63 -15.26 -6.64 -5.54
N LEU A 64 -16.04 -7.64 -5.97
CA LEU A 64 -17.50 -7.68 -5.79
C LEU A 64 -17.87 -7.69 -4.29
N ARG A 65 -17.20 -8.54 -3.50
CA ARG A 65 -17.40 -8.58 -2.03
C ARG A 65 -17.08 -7.24 -1.36
N ARG A 66 -15.97 -6.59 -1.74
CA ARG A 66 -15.63 -5.25 -1.22
C ARG A 66 -16.72 -4.24 -1.57
N ARG A 67 -17.21 -4.26 -2.80
CA ARG A 67 -18.21 -3.31 -3.30
C ARG A 67 -19.54 -3.46 -2.56
N ARG A 68 -19.96 -4.70 -2.32
CA ARG A 68 -21.10 -5.00 -1.43
C ARG A 68 -20.89 -4.43 -0.03
N ALA A 69 -19.72 -4.66 0.58
CA ALA A 69 -19.42 -4.11 1.90
C ALA A 69 -19.46 -2.57 1.93
N GLY A 70 -18.96 -1.91 0.89
CA GLY A 70 -19.02 -0.46 0.76
C GLY A 70 -20.44 0.10 0.62
N ILE A 71 -21.33 -0.61 -0.07
CA ILE A 71 -22.75 -0.26 -0.19
C ILE A 71 -23.46 -0.43 1.16
N VAL A 72 -23.31 -1.59 1.81
CA VAL A 72 -23.90 -1.86 3.13
C VAL A 72 -23.42 -0.84 4.16
N TRP A 73 -22.12 -0.54 4.17
CA TRP A 73 -21.57 0.50 5.06
C TRP A 73 -22.22 1.85 4.81
N ASN A 74 -22.40 2.26 3.54
CA ASN A 74 -23.05 3.52 3.21
C ASN A 74 -24.52 3.60 3.64
N TYR A 75 -25.25 2.50 3.56
CA TYR A 75 -26.62 2.45 4.07
C TYR A 75 -26.67 2.52 5.60
N ARG A 76 -25.76 1.81 6.29
CA ARG A 76 -25.63 1.91 7.77
C ARG A 76 -25.33 3.32 8.23
N GLN A 77 -24.45 4.05 7.54
CA GLN A 77 -24.18 5.46 7.83
C GLN A 77 -25.41 6.38 7.62
N ARG A 78 -26.42 5.93 6.86
CA ARG A 78 -27.67 6.65 6.60
C ARG A 78 -28.82 6.16 7.50
N GLY A 79 -28.54 5.36 8.52
CA GLY A 79 -29.54 4.86 9.47
C GLY A 79 -30.32 3.63 9.00
N PHE A 80 -29.93 3.01 7.87
CA PHE A 80 -30.55 1.76 7.41
C PHE A 80 -29.72 0.57 7.83
N ASP A 81 -30.32 -0.37 8.57
CA ASP A 81 -29.70 -1.66 8.83
C ASP A 81 -30.02 -2.63 7.68
N LEU A 82 -28.99 -3.00 6.93
CA LEU A 82 -29.09 -4.03 5.89
C LEU A 82 -28.26 -5.22 6.27
N GLU A 83 -28.96 -6.30 6.54
CA GLU A 83 -28.39 -7.62 6.55
C GLU A 83 -28.62 -8.25 5.19
N ILE A 84 -27.70 -7.99 4.26
CA ILE A 84 -27.60 -8.82 3.07
C ILE A 84 -26.97 -10.12 3.59
N GLN A 85 -27.76 -11.18 3.76
CA GLN A 85 -27.21 -12.51 4.04
C GLN A 85 -26.23 -12.84 2.92
N SER A 86 -25.13 -13.50 3.26
CA SER A 86 -24.17 -14.02 2.28
C SER A 86 -24.78 -15.15 1.46
N THR A 87 -25.91 -14.88 0.78
CA THR A 87 -26.33 -15.60 -0.41
C THR A 87 -25.09 -15.74 -1.26
N PRO A 88 -24.72 -16.98 -1.68
CA PRO A 88 -23.71 -17.16 -2.70
C PRO A 88 -24.02 -16.16 -3.81
N LEU A 89 -23.02 -15.39 -4.24
CA LEU A 89 -23.19 -14.56 -5.43
C LEU A 89 -23.85 -15.47 -6.49
N PRO A 90 -24.98 -15.07 -7.10
CA PRO A 90 -25.83 -15.98 -7.87
C PRO A 90 -24.97 -16.81 -8.82
N ASP A 91 -25.24 -18.11 -8.94
CA ASP A 91 -24.39 -19.10 -9.65
C ASP A 91 -23.96 -18.66 -11.06
N THR A 92 -24.61 -17.67 -11.65
CA THR A 92 -24.13 -16.92 -12.82
C THR A 92 -22.74 -16.27 -12.68
N VAL A 93 -22.23 -16.01 -11.48
CA VAL A 93 -20.82 -15.59 -11.23
C VAL A 93 -19.89 -16.81 -11.25
N THR A 94 -20.40 -17.98 -10.87
CA THR A 94 -19.69 -19.27 -10.89
C THR A 94 -19.71 -19.91 -12.30
N ALA A 95 -20.70 -19.56 -13.12
CA ALA A 95 -20.95 -20.07 -14.47
C ALA A 95 -20.50 -19.13 -15.60
N LEU A 96 -19.85 -18.01 -15.29
CA LEU A 96 -18.99 -17.37 -16.28
C LEU A 96 -17.92 -18.40 -16.66
N PRO A 97 -17.74 -18.73 -17.94
CA PRO A 97 -16.70 -19.66 -18.34
C PRO A 97 -15.41 -19.19 -17.68
N THR A 98 -14.75 -20.10 -16.98
CA THR A 98 -13.49 -19.92 -16.24
C THR A 98 -12.33 -19.46 -17.15
N HIS A 99 -12.61 -19.09 -18.39
CA HIS A 99 -11.78 -18.29 -19.25
C HIS A 99 -11.67 -16.86 -18.70
N GLN A 100 -10.56 -16.62 -18.02
CA GLN A 100 -9.93 -15.31 -17.82
C GLN A 100 -10.41 -14.41 -16.67
N VAL A 101 -11.03 -14.93 -15.59
CA VAL A 101 -10.75 -14.29 -14.29
C VAL A 101 -9.35 -14.71 -13.88
N GLN A 102 -8.34 -14.08 -14.50
CA GLN A 102 -6.95 -14.27 -14.12
C GLN A 102 -6.86 -14.01 -12.62
N ARG A 103 -6.50 -15.06 -11.85
CA ARG A 103 -6.07 -14.89 -10.46
C ARG A 103 -5.13 -13.68 -10.43
N PRO A 104 -5.32 -12.71 -9.52
CA PRO A 104 -4.44 -11.55 -9.46
C PRO A 104 -3.00 -12.04 -9.46
N ALA A 105 -2.25 -11.75 -10.52
CA ALA A 105 -0.90 -12.27 -10.67
C ALA A 105 -0.10 -11.87 -9.43
N THR A 106 0.36 -12.86 -8.68
CA THR A 106 1.22 -12.64 -7.51
C THR A 106 2.42 -11.87 -8.00
N LYS A 107 2.62 -10.66 -7.46
CA LYS A 107 3.72 -9.79 -7.88
C LYS A 107 5.04 -10.48 -7.62
N GLU A 108 5.96 -10.42 -8.58
CA GLU A 108 7.27 -11.05 -8.43
C GLU A 108 8.05 -10.40 -7.30
N ALA A 109 8.82 -11.23 -6.60
CA ALA A 109 9.73 -10.80 -5.56
C ALA A 109 10.99 -10.22 -6.21
N ILE A 110 11.42 -9.05 -5.77
CA ILE A 110 12.70 -8.47 -6.20
C ILE A 110 13.82 -9.22 -5.46
N THR A 111 14.79 -9.76 -6.20
CA THR A 111 15.97 -10.42 -5.61
C THR A 111 16.97 -9.40 -5.05
N PRO A 112 17.91 -9.79 -4.17
CA PRO A 112 18.91 -8.87 -3.64
C PRO A 112 19.81 -8.26 -4.72
N GLN A 113 20.12 -9.03 -5.77
CA GLN A 113 20.90 -8.56 -6.92
C GLN A 113 20.10 -7.55 -7.75
N GLU A 114 18.82 -7.83 -8.00
CA GLU A 114 17.91 -6.90 -8.68
C GLU A 114 17.75 -5.60 -7.88
N MET A 115 17.64 -5.68 -6.55
CA MET A 115 17.61 -4.50 -5.69
C MET A 115 18.91 -3.67 -5.83
N ARG A 116 20.09 -4.29 -5.81
CA ARG A 116 21.36 -3.58 -6.05
C ARG A 116 21.38 -2.90 -7.42
N ALA A 117 20.90 -3.59 -8.46
CA ALA A 117 20.79 -3.01 -9.80
C ALA A 117 19.82 -1.81 -9.84
N MET A 118 18.66 -1.91 -9.18
CA MET A 118 17.70 -0.80 -9.06
C MET A 118 18.32 0.41 -8.35
N LEU A 119 19.01 0.20 -7.23
CA LEU A 119 19.68 1.26 -6.46
C LEU A 119 20.78 1.95 -7.27
N ALA A 120 21.50 1.22 -8.12
CA ALA A 120 22.54 1.77 -8.99
C ALA A 120 21.99 2.73 -10.07
N THR A 121 20.69 2.67 -10.39
CA THR A 121 20.05 3.60 -11.35
C THR A 121 19.64 4.93 -10.73
N LEU A 122 19.71 5.07 -9.41
CA LEU A 122 19.26 6.27 -8.73
C LEU A 122 20.26 7.43 -8.96
N PRO A 123 19.77 8.65 -9.22
CA PRO A 123 20.65 9.81 -9.34
C PRO A 123 21.40 10.10 -8.04
N TYR A 124 22.49 10.85 -8.12
CA TYR A 124 23.28 11.28 -6.95
C TYR A 124 22.81 12.66 -6.42
N ASP A 125 21.51 12.93 -6.48
CA ASP A 125 20.89 14.16 -5.97
C ASP A 125 20.02 13.87 -4.74
N LEU A 126 19.40 14.92 -4.18
CA LEU A 126 18.54 14.79 -3.00
C LEU A 126 17.35 13.85 -3.25
N ARG A 127 16.86 13.77 -4.50
CA ARG A 127 15.79 12.85 -4.89
C ARG A 127 16.27 11.40 -4.85
N GLY A 128 17.47 11.13 -5.34
CA GLY A 128 18.10 9.82 -5.29
C GLY A 128 18.36 9.33 -3.86
N LEU A 129 18.77 10.22 -2.96
CA LEU A 129 18.91 9.89 -1.53
C LEU A 129 17.56 9.47 -0.91
N ARG A 130 16.49 10.24 -1.18
CA ARG A 130 15.14 9.90 -0.72
C ARG A 130 14.69 8.54 -1.24
N ASP A 131 14.82 8.34 -2.56
CA ASP A 131 14.31 7.17 -3.25
C ASP A 131 15.11 5.91 -2.84
N ARG A 132 16.41 6.05 -2.56
CA ARG A 132 17.27 4.99 -1.99
C ARG A 132 16.80 4.58 -0.60
N ALA A 133 16.63 5.54 0.30
CA ALA A 133 16.15 5.30 1.66
C ALA A 133 14.77 4.59 1.62
N MET A 134 13.88 5.05 0.76
CA MET A 134 12.53 4.48 0.59
C MET A 134 12.53 3.04 0.10
N LEU A 135 13.36 2.72 -0.91
CA LEU A 135 13.47 1.35 -1.43
C LEU A 135 14.07 0.41 -0.39
N LEU A 136 15.14 0.81 0.30
CA LEU A 136 15.80 -0.04 1.30
C LEU A 136 14.93 -0.28 2.52
N VAL A 137 14.28 0.75 3.06
CA VAL A 137 13.34 0.63 4.19
C VAL A 137 12.17 -0.27 3.82
N GLY A 138 11.59 -0.08 2.63
CA GLY A 138 10.47 -0.90 2.16
C GLY A 138 10.85 -2.35 1.90
N TYR A 139 12.03 -2.58 1.32
CA TYR A 139 12.53 -3.91 0.98
C TYR A 139 12.94 -4.72 2.21
N ILE A 140 13.81 -4.16 3.05
CA ILE A 140 14.36 -4.87 4.21
C ILE A 140 13.28 -4.96 5.30
N GLY A 141 12.51 -3.90 5.51
CA GLY A 141 11.46 -3.87 6.53
C GLY A 141 10.17 -4.58 6.14
N GLY A 142 10.04 -5.05 4.89
CA GLY A 142 8.81 -5.69 4.42
C GLY A 142 7.56 -4.80 4.54
N LEU A 143 7.76 -3.47 4.50
CA LEU A 143 6.72 -2.49 4.78
C LEU A 143 5.81 -2.29 3.57
N ARG A 144 4.54 -2.04 3.84
CA ARG A 144 3.55 -1.63 2.83
C ARG A 144 3.82 -0.19 2.42
N ARG A 145 3.44 0.18 1.19
CA ARG A 145 3.65 1.53 0.65
C ARG A 145 3.10 2.66 1.54
N SER A 146 1.93 2.45 2.17
CA SER A 146 1.32 3.43 3.06
C SER A 146 2.06 3.52 4.40
N GLU A 147 2.57 2.39 4.90
CA GLU A 147 3.39 2.35 6.11
C GLU A 147 4.69 3.13 5.88
N ILE A 148 5.38 2.91 4.75
CA ILE A 148 6.62 3.62 4.41
C ILE A 148 6.40 5.13 4.35
N ILE A 149 5.39 5.58 3.60
CA ILE A 149 5.12 7.01 3.43
C ILE A 149 4.58 7.66 4.71
N GLY A 150 3.91 6.90 5.56
CA GLY A 150 3.34 7.36 6.84
C GLY A 150 4.35 7.47 7.98
N LEU A 151 5.64 7.18 7.78
CA LEU A 151 6.66 7.29 8.82
C LEU A 151 7.00 8.75 9.14
N ASP A 152 7.17 9.04 10.43
CA ASP A 152 7.64 10.34 10.94
C ASP A 152 8.97 10.25 11.68
N ALA A 153 9.75 11.33 11.60
CA ALA A 153 11.09 11.43 12.18
C ALA A 153 11.10 11.75 13.69
N SER A 154 10.04 12.40 14.21
CA SER A 154 9.93 12.82 15.61
C SER A 154 8.85 12.04 16.36
N PRO A 155 8.95 11.85 17.70
CA PRO A 155 7.85 11.38 18.54
C PRO A 155 6.56 12.19 18.38
N ASP A 156 6.67 13.49 18.06
CA ASP A 156 5.53 14.34 17.73
C ASP A 156 5.00 13.95 16.35
N ARG A 157 4.07 12.99 16.35
CA ARG A 157 3.45 12.43 15.15
C ARG A 157 2.46 13.42 14.54
N SER A 158 2.46 13.54 13.22
CA SER A 158 1.37 14.25 12.52
C SER A 158 0.08 13.42 12.53
N ASP A 159 -1.06 14.07 12.32
CA ASP A 159 -2.38 13.42 12.33
C ASP A 159 -2.51 12.25 11.33
N ASP A 160 -1.76 12.29 10.23
CA ASP A 160 -1.74 11.25 9.19
C ASP A 160 -0.61 10.23 9.33
N SER A 161 0.13 10.28 10.45
CA SER A 161 1.23 9.38 10.74
C SER A 161 0.75 7.94 10.89
N MET A 162 1.58 7.00 10.44
CA MET A 162 1.40 5.56 10.62
C MET A 162 2.52 4.93 11.47
N GLY A 163 3.29 5.76 12.16
CA GLY A 163 4.38 5.34 13.01
C GLY A 163 5.66 6.14 12.75
N GLY A 164 6.80 5.56 13.11
CA GLY A 164 8.00 6.35 13.28
C GLY A 164 9.33 5.65 13.26
N LEU A 165 10.35 6.50 13.25
CA LEU A 165 11.75 6.11 13.25
C LEU A 165 12.41 6.41 14.59
N GLU A 166 13.21 5.46 15.05
CA GLU A 166 14.06 5.62 16.23
C GLU A 166 15.46 5.08 15.91
N PHE A 167 16.45 5.97 15.86
CA PHE A 167 17.83 5.59 15.61
C PHE A 167 18.49 5.02 16.86
N ARG A 168 19.23 3.93 16.67
CA ARG A 168 20.13 3.31 17.65
C ARG A 168 21.49 3.12 16.99
N ASP A 169 22.51 2.81 17.78
CA ASP A 169 23.90 2.72 17.29
C ASP A 169 24.04 1.76 16.11
N ASN A 170 23.43 0.56 16.22
CA ASN A 170 23.60 -0.53 15.26
C ASN A 170 22.38 -0.80 14.37
N PHE A 171 21.25 -0.14 14.63
CA PHE A 171 20.01 -0.38 13.89
C PHE A 171 19.08 0.83 13.89
N LEU A 172 18.13 0.83 12.97
CA LEU A 172 17.00 1.74 12.92
C LEU A 172 15.75 0.95 13.33
N ARG A 173 15.12 1.36 14.42
CA ARG A 173 13.83 0.82 14.84
C ARG A 173 12.72 1.57 14.10
N VAL A 174 11.85 0.81 13.44
CA VAL A 174 10.69 1.33 12.74
C VAL A 174 9.43 0.83 13.45
N THR A 175 8.73 1.73 14.11
CA THR A 175 7.43 1.43 14.74
C THR A 175 6.34 1.70 13.72
N ILE A 176 5.45 0.73 13.53
CA ILE A 176 4.27 0.85 12.68
C ILE A 176 3.04 0.77 13.56
N GLU A 177 2.25 1.84 13.54
CA GLU A 177 1.02 1.97 14.30
C GLU A 177 -0.14 1.71 13.34
N ALA A 178 -0.53 0.45 13.23
CA ALA A 178 -1.76 0.09 12.55
C ALA A 178 -2.94 0.21 13.52
N ARG A 179 -4.15 0.31 12.96
CA ARG A 179 -5.39 0.53 13.73
C ARG A 179 -5.69 -0.48 14.83
N THR A 180 -5.20 -1.71 14.67
CA THR A 180 -5.49 -2.83 15.58
C THR A 180 -4.24 -3.36 16.26
N GLU A 181 -3.07 -2.88 15.87
CA GLU A 181 -1.80 -3.44 16.31
C GLU A 181 -0.66 -2.44 16.12
N VAL A 182 0.18 -2.32 17.14
CA VAL A 182 1.48 -1.67 17.02
C VAL A 182 2.52 -2.76 16.83
N ARG A 183 3.28 -2.69 15.74
CA ARG A 183 4.37 -3.64 15.46
C ARG A 183 5.67 -2.90 15.23
N THR A 184 6.77 -3.51 15.62
CA THR A 184 8.10 -2.94 15.46
C THR A 184 8.93 -3.78 14.49
N VAL A 185 9.67 -3.10 13.62
CA VAL A 185 10.61 -3.71 12.67
C VAL A 185 12.00 -3.13 12.91
N THR A 186 12.99 -4.00 13.04
CA THR A 186 14.39 -3.61 13.26
C THR A 186 15.16 -3.70 11.95
N LEU A 187 15.70 -2.57 11.48
CA LEU A 187 16.56 -2.48 10.30
C LEU A 187 18.02 -2.34 10.74
N HIS A 188 18.80 -3.40 10.60
CA HIS A 188 20.21 -3.36 10.99
C HIS A 188 21.07 -2.60 9.98
N ARG A 189 22.18 -2.04 10.45
CA ARG A 189 23.22 -1.49 9.57
C ARG A 189 23.75 -2.59 8.63
N GLY A 190 23.93 -2.21 7.36
CA GLY A 190 24.57 -3.03 6.34
C GLY A 190 26.08 -2.82 6.31
N THR A 191 26.78 -3.73 5.64
CA THR A 191 28.23 -3.69 5.45
C THR A 191 28.65 -2.68 4.39
N SER A 192 27.78 -2.36 3.43
CA SER A 192 28.04 -1.34 2.41
C SER A 192 27.13 -0.12 2.59
N ALA A 193 27.72 1.08 2.52
CA ALA A 193 26.98 2.34 2.58
C ALA A 193 25.88 2.44 1.50
N GLN A 194 26.11 1.83 0.33
CA GLN A 194 25.17 1.87 -0.79
C GLN A 194 23.90 1.05 -0.54
N THR A 195 23.97 0.04 0.33
CA THR A 195 22.86 -0.90 0.61
C THR A 195 22.40 -0.86 2.07
N CYS A 196 23.05 -0.05 2.91
CA CYS A 196 22.71 0.09 4.32
C CYS A 196 21.44 0.96 4.49
N PRO A 197 20.34 0.40 5.04
CA PRO A 197 19.10 1.15 5.25
C PRO A 197 19.28 2.29 6.25
N VAL A 198 19.98 2.03 7.36
CA VAL A 198 20.23 3.03 8.41
C VAL A 198 20.99 4.21 7.85
N HIS A 199 22.10 3.96 7.14
CA HIS A 199 22.90 5.01 6.52
C HIS A 199 22.09 5.81 5.49
N SER A 200 21.31 5.13 4.65
CA SER A 200 20.51 5.78 3.62
C SER A 200 19.44 6.72 4.20
N VAL A 201 18.76 6.30 5.27
CA VAL A 201 17.77 7.16 5.95
C VAL A 201 18.47 8.32 6.66
N GLN A 202 19.62 8.09 7.32
CA GLN A 202 20.40 9.16 7.95
C GLN A 202 20.85 10.21 6.94
N GLN A 203 21.40 9.80 5.80
CA GLN A 203 21.80 10.73 4.73
C GLN A 203 20.59 11.52 4.20
N TRP A 204 19.48 10.84 3.94
CA TRP A 204 18.26 11.50 3.48
C TRP A 204 17.81 12.58 4.47
N LEU A 205 17.61 12.24 5.75
CA LEU A 205 17.14 13.20 6.76
C LEU A 205 18.13 14.36 6.94
N HIS A 206 19.43 14.09 6.96
CA HIS A 206 20.47 15.10 7.10
C HIS A 206 20.47 16.11 5.94
N PHE A 207 20.55 15.64 4.69
CA PHE A 207 20.60 16.54 3.53
C PHE A 207 19.25 17.18 3.21
N ALA A 208 18.13 16.52 3.56
CA ALA A 208 16.80 17.08 3.45
C ALA A 208 16.48 18.11 4.56
N LYS A 209 17.30 18.17 5.62
CA LYS A 209 17.08 18.98 6.82
C LYS A 209 15.74 18.68 7.48
N ILE A 210 15.41 17.40 7.62
CA ILE A 210 14.17 16.92 8.25
C ILE A 210 14.50 16.49 9.68
N GLU A 211 14.10 17.30 10.64
CA GLU A 211 14.28 17.02 12.07
C GLU A 211 12.98 16.46 12.69
N ALA A 212 11.82 16.86 12.18
CA ALA A 212 10.51 16.43 12.66
C ALA A 212 9.49 16.30 11.52
N GLY A 213 8.38 15.60 11.80
CA GLY A 213 7.29 15.38 10.86
C GLY A 213 7.58 14.28 9.82
N PRO A 214 6.93 14.34 8.64
CA PRO A 214 6.98 13.29 7.63
C PRO A 214 8.40 13.00 7.13
N VAL A 215 8.82 11.73 7.21
CA VAL A 215 10.14 11.30 6.72
C VAL A 215 10.24 11.46 5.21
N PHE A 216 9.24 11.00 4.47
CA PHE A 216 9.27 11.00 3.01
C PHE A 216 8.39 12.12 2.44
N VAL A 217 9.05 13.20 2.06
CA VAL A 217 8.42 14.38 1.45
C VAL A 217 8.79 14.54 -0.02
N ARG A 218 8.07 15.44 -0.70
CA ARG A 218 8.43 15.83 -2.08
C ARG A 218 9.78 16.55 -2.11
N THR A 219 10.46 16.44 -3.24
CA THR A 219 11.64 17.26 -3.54
C THR A 219 11.28 18.30 -4.59
N SER A 220 11.98 19.44 -4.57
CA SER A 220 11.85 20.49 -5.58
C SER A 220 12.15 19.95 -6.99
N ARG A 221 11.69 20.66 -8.02
CA ARG A 221 11.85 20.23 -9.42
C ARG A 221 13.32 20.07 -9.80
N ASP A 222 14.16 20.98 -9.33
CA ASP A 222 15.62 20.99 -9.47
C ASP A 222 16.35 19.96 -8.58
N GLY A 223 15.63 19.24 -7.71
CA GLY A 223 16.20 18.19 -6.88
C GLY A 223 17.11 18.69 -5.75
N LYS A 224 17.05 19.98 -5.38
CA LYS A 224 17.97 20.57 -4.39
C LYS A 224 17.38 20.75 -2.99
N ARG A 225 16.06 20.72 -2.84
CA ARG A 225 15.39 21.00 -1.56
C ARG A 225 14.23 20.05 -1.28
N ALA A 226 14.08 19.65 -0.02
CA ALA A 226 12.89 18.97 0.47
C ALA A 226 11.73 19.96 0.68
N LEU A 227 10.52 19.54 0.33
CA LEU A 227 9.28 20.30 0.55
C LEU A 227 8.63 19.85 1.87
N SER A 228 7.65 20.59 2.37
CA SER A 228 6.98 20.29 3.64
C SER A 228 5.94 19.17 3.53
N ALA A 229 5.34 18.97 2.35
CA ALA A 229 4.23 18.03 2.19
C ALA A 229 4.72 16.57 2.09
N ARG A 230 4.11 15.69 2.89
CA ARG A 230 4.24 14.22 2.79
C ARG A 230 3.99 13.78 1.35
N LEU A 231 4.78 12.81 0.90
CA LEU A 231 4.65 12.22 -0.43
C LEU A 231 3.38 11.38 -0.53
N ASN A 232 2.89 11.14 -1.74
CA ASN A 232 1.77 10.24 -1.97
C ASN A 232 2.25 8.78 -2.07
N ASP A 233 1.51 7.83 -1.49
CA ASP A 233 1.85 6.39 -1.49
C ASP A 233 1.98 5.78 -2.91
N ARG A 234 1.36 6.40 -3.92
CA ARG A 234 1.51 6.05 -5.34
C ARG A 234 2.89 6.37 -5.91
N HIS A 235 3.74 7.10 -5.20
CA HIS A 235 5.13 7.33 -5.62
C HIS A 235 5.93 6.03 -5.62
N ILE A 236 5.80 5.20 -4.59
CA ILE A 236 6.54 3.93 -4.44
C ILE A 236 6.39 3.00 -5.65
N PRO A 237 5.16 2.64 -6.10
CA PRO A 237 5.03 1.78 -7.27
C PRO A 237 5.58 2.42 -8.55
N ARG A 238 5.53 3.75 -8.70
CA ARG A 238 6.15 4.45 -9.85
C ARG A 238 7.67 4.38 -9.79
N LEU A 239 8.24 4.58 -8.60
CA LEU A 239 9.68 4.47 -8.35
C LEU A 239 10.19 3.05 -8.65
N ILE A 240 9.51 2.02 -8.15
CA ILE A 240 9.86 0.61 -8.42
C ILE A 240 9.83 0.33 -9.92
N LYS A 241 8.75 0.73 -10.60
CA LYS A 241 8.61 0.52 -12.04
C LYS A 241 9.71 1.22 -12.84
N SER A 242 9.98 2.49 -12.53
CA SER A 242 11.03 3.27 -13.21
C SER A 242 12.43 2.69 -12.97
N THR A 243 12.73 2.23 -11.76
CA THR A 243 14.03 1.62 -11.44
C THR A 243 14.20 0.25 -12.09
N VAL A 244 13.16 -0.60 -12.11
CA VAL A 244 13.13 -1.88 -12.83
C VAL A 244 13.43 -1.71 -14.32
N LEU A 245 12.82 -0.70 -14.96
CA LEU A 245 13.07 -0.43 -16.37
C LEU A 245 14.52 0.00 -16.61
N ARG A 246 14.99 0.99 -15.85
CA ARG A 246 16.35 1.54 -15.98
C ARG A 246 17.44 0.53 -15.65
N SER A 247 17.17 -0.45 -14.79
CA SER A 247 18.15 -1.48 -14.40
C SER A 247 18.16 -2.70 -15.33
N GLY A 248 17.29 -2.74 -16.36
CA GLY A 248 17.26 -3.85 -17.30
C GLY A 248 16.70 -5.16 -16.73
N ILE A 249 15.99 -5.12 -15.59
CA ILE A 249 15.41 -6.32 -14.98
C ILE A 249 14.34 -6.89 -15.92
N ARG A 250 14.47 -8.18 -16.25
CA ARG A 250 13.62 -8.90 -17.21
C ARG A 250 13.59 -8.23 -18.59
N ALA A 251 14.76 -7.80 -19.09
CA ALA A 251 14.87 -7.13 -20.39
C ALA A 251 14.47 -8.01 -21.60
N ASP A 252 14.34 -9.31 -21.39
CA ASP A 252 13.82 -10.29 -22.34
C ASP A 252 12.32 -10.14 -22.64
N LEU A 253 11.56 -9.45 -21.79
CA LEU A 253 10.12 -9.23 -21.94
C LEU A 253 9.79 -7.83 -22.49
N PRO A 254 8.64 -7.66 -23.17
CA PRO A 254 8.09 -6.35 -23.50
C PRO A 254 7.86 -5.45 -22.27
N GLU A 255 8.01 -4.13 -22.41
CA GLU A 255 7.94 -3.18 -21.30
C GLU A 255 6.63 -3.27 -20.50
N ASN A 256 5.50 -3.36 -21.18
CA ASN A 256 4.17 -3.49 -20.56
C ASN A 256 4.05 -4.73 -19.68
N GLU A 257 4.58 -5.86 -20.13
CA GLU A 257 4.60 -7.12 -19.38
C GLU A 257 5.54 -7.03 -18.17
N ARG A 258 6.74 -6.47 -18.34
CA ARG A 258 7.68 -6.19 -17.24
C ARG A 258 7.02 -5.35 -16.15
N LEU A 259 6.37 -4.25 -16.54
CA LEU A 259 5.70 -3.35 -15.61
C LEU A 259 4.48 -3.96 -14.92
N ALA A 260 3.88 -5.02 -15.50
CA ALA A 260 2.79 -5.75 -14.88
C ALA A 260 3.27 -6.65 -13.74
N LEU A 261 4.50 -7.18 -13.80
CA LEU A 261 5.09 -8.06 -12.79
C LEU A 261 5.38 -7.35 -11.46
N PHE A 262 5.76 -6.08 -11.51
CA PHE A 262 6.24 -5.33 -10.33
C PHE A 262 5.26 -4.28 -9.80
N SER A 263 5.20 -4.14 -8.48
CA SER A 263 4.43 -3.09 -7.80
C SER A 263 5.00 -2.80 -6.40
N GLY A 264 4.36 -1.91 -5.63
CA GLY A 264 4.70 -1.71 -4.21
C GLY A 264 4.70 -2.99 -3.37
N GLN A 265 3.90 -4.00 -3.75
CA GLN A 265 3.86 -5.30 -3.07
C GLN A 265 5.13 -6.14 -3.29
N SER A 266 5.89 -5.89 -4.37
CA SER A 266 7.10 -6.65 -4.71
C SER A 266 8.20 -6.55 -3.65
N LEU A 267 8.29 -5.41 -2.95
CA LEU A 267 9.24 -5.22 -1.84
C LEU A 267 8.91 -6.15 -0.66
N ARG A 268 7.63 -6.27 -0.32
CA ARG A 268 7.15 -7.07 0.81
C ARG A 268 7.23 -8.58 0.53
N VAL A 269 6.95 -9.02 -0.69
CA VAL A 269 7.03 -10.44 -1.06
C VAL A 269 8.48 -10.95 -0.94
N ALA A 270 9.46 -10.12 -1.28
CA ALA A 270 10.86 -10.48 -1.12
C ALA A 270 11.24 -10.71 0.36
N SER A 271 10.95 -9.73 1.23
CA SER A 271 11.21 -9.86 2.68
C SER A 271 10.57 -11.11 3.29
N ALA A 272 9.31 -11.39 2.95
CA ALA A 272 8.60 -12.56 3.46
C ALA A 272 9.25 -13.89 3.04
N LYS A 273 9.70 -14.01 1.77
CA LYS A 273 10.38 -15.21 1.28
C LYS A 273 11.72 -15.47 2.00
N LEU A 274 12.46 -14.41 2.31
CA LEU A 274 13.72 -14.51 3.04
C LEU A 274 13.53 -14.90 4.51
N ALA A 275 12.53 -14.31 5.18
CA ALA A 275 12.21 -14.66 6.56
C ALA A 275 11.73 -16.12 6.71
N THR A 276 11.03 -16.68 5.71
CA THR A 276 10.61 -18.09 5.74
C THR A 276 11.71 -19.08 5.40
N ALA A 277 12.78 -18.64 4.71
CA ALA A 277 13.88 -19.50 4.32
C ALA A 277 14.89 -19.73 5.46
N ASP A 278 14.93 -18.84 6.46
CA ASP A 278 15.87 -18.90 7.57
C ASP A 278 15.07 -18.97 8.89
N ASN A 279 15.04 -20.16 9.51
CA ASN A 279 14.11 -20.53 10.59
C ASN A 279 14.48 -19.91 11.97
N ARG A 280 14.88 -18.63 11.99
CA ARG A 280 15.36 -17.92 13.19
C ARG A 280 14.59 -16.62 13.41
N VAL A 281 14.12 -16.43 14.64
CA VAL A 281 13.19 -15.35 15.07
C VAL A 281 13.83 -13.95 15.08
N ASP A 282 15.15 -13.84 14.96
CA ASP A 282 15.88 -12.56 14.91
C ASP A 282 16.81 -12.46 13.69
N LEU A 283 16.25 -12.65 12.49
CA LEU A 283 17.03 -12.56 11.26
C LEU A 283 17.45 -11.11 10.98
N ASN A 284 18.76 -10.83 11.01
CA ASN A 284 19.32 -9.61 10.46
C ASN A 284 19.20 -9.66 8.93
N LEU A 285 18.05 -9.23 8.42
CA LEU A 285 17.73 -9.27 6.99
C LEU A 285 18.74 -8.48 6.15
N THR A 286 19.28 -7.37 6.66
CA THR A 286 20.33 -6.62 5.96
C THR A 286 21.55 -7.51 5.67
N ARG A 287 22.02 -8.26 6.68
CA ARG A 287 23.14 -9.18 6.52
C ARG A 287 22.78 -10.40 5.67
N ALA A 288 21.59 -10.97 5.85
CA ALA A 288 21.10 -12.13 5.09
C ALA A 288 20.97 -11.83 3.58
N LEU A 289 20.69 -10.58 3.22
CA LEU A 289 20.63 -10.09 1.84
C LEU A 289 22.02 -9.81 1.22
N GLY A 290 23.09 -9.91 2.02
CA GLY A 290 24.45 -9.53 1.63
C GLY A 290 24.59 -8.02 1.41
N PHE A 291 23.96 -7.22 2.26
CA PHE A 291 24.01 -5.75 2.21
C PHE A 291 24.91 -5.12 3.29
#